data_AF-A0AAE1GXB5-F1
#
_entry.id   AF-A0AAE1GXB5-F1
#
_cell.length_a   1.000
_cell.length_b   1.000
_cell.length_c   1.000
_cell.angle_alpha   90.00
_cell.angle_beta   90.00
_cell.angle_gamma   90.00
#
_symmetry.space_group_name_H-M   'P 1'
#
loop_
_entity.id
_entity.type
_entity.pdbx_description
1 polymer ?
#
loop_
_entity_poly.entity_id
_entity_poly.type
_entity_poly.pdbx_seq_one_letter_code
_entity_poly.pdbx_strand_id
1 'polypeptide(L)'
;MASTLLLDEMALTEKVSFQGDSLIVHGLVDLGKYTPEADKHKRRDHALAIGAFLSAGAVKGAVLQKLVLEATILLENAGFHVDCVTTDGATWNRSMWSIFGLSKTENSCQHPVDHTRRLYFASDFPHLMKRLWTRVVNKKRLELPEGLVKLSHYEAVVRLEEKQGIRSAFTLTKDHLNLTTYQRMNVRMAMEFFSHTVGTTMENYKLRGEKEDSQPTINFIGRINAVVEAMNSKKPVEALRPDRDSVHQKVLRDFLSYLSTMDDMAKSKANLIKQKKMDAENLKREKENLPPRQHKERPAPVNKISVGHTDEITTSTYLGLLVTVKTALNLIDYLHDDFNYHYLMTRCLNQDALEHFFGQLRFACGSSDHPDPKMFMEVYRLLTTYSLVKPPRGSNVTGGDLLGSLLKLKDITNADRREELERKIDNILEGGVPFEEYDILNTDMQACEKEIDEHALTYFGGYICRKARKMQPAASCPQCYNSLHAPLARESLEREQLLEKAVIKTTTSTQMHTMLLFDTLDQLCGTELQRIGCAAHEKTLTASVITFYMICRMHFACADANKIFAEKKRRKRDMAKQAKFV
;
A
#
# COMPACT_ATOMS: atom_id res chain seq x y z
N MET A 1 1.50 7.34 27.47
CA MET A 1 0.92 6.87 26.19
C MET A 1 2.05 6.23 25.40
N ALA A 2 1.84 5.03 24.88
CA ALA A 2 2.81 4.36 24.03
C ALA A 2 2.91 5.03 22.65
N SER A 3 4.12 5.17 22.12
CA SER A 3 4.40 5.91 20.89
C SER A 3 5.35 5.17 19.97
N THR A 4 5.20 5.41 18.66
CA THR A 4 6.09 4.89 17.61
C THR A 4 6.90 6.02 16.99
N LEU A 5 8.22 5.87 16.92
CA LEU A 5 9.11 6.75 16.18
C LEU A 5 9.19 6.31 14.72
N LEU A 6 8.79 7.19 13.79
CA LEU A 6 8.80 6.91 12.34
C LEU A 6 10.03 7.55 11.67
N LEU A 7 10.71 6.77 10.82
CA LEU A 7 11.93 7.19 10.11
C LEU A 7 11.82 7.03 8.61
N ASP A 8 11.85 8.15 7.88
CA ASP A 8 11.99 8.12 6.43
C ASP A 8 12.75 9.36 5.92
N GLU A 9 13.28 9.23 4.71
CA GLU A 9 14.09 10.23 4.03
C GLU A 9 13.34 10.80 2.81
N MET A 10 13.37 12.12 2.66
CA MET A 10 12.77 12.83 1.53
C MET A 10 13.86 13.36 0.61
N ALA A 11 13.82 13.00 -0.68
CA ALA A 11 14.71 13.56 -1.69
C ALA A 11 14.40 15.04 -1.98
N LEU A 12 15.46 15.84 -2.07
CA LEU A 12 15.52 17.29 -2.25
C LEU A 12 16.33 17.67 -3.50
N THR A 13 16.10 18.88 -4.01
CA THR A 13 16.93 19.44 -5.09
C THR A 13 18.25 19.96 -4.50
N GLU A 14 19.39 19.49 -5.00
CA GLU A 14 20.70 20.01 -4.57
C GLU A 14 20.85 21.50 -4.86
N LYS A 15 20.89 22.31 -3.81
CA LYS A 15 21.08 23.76 -3.94
C LYS A 15 21.71 24.33 -2.67
N VAL A 16 22.72 25.17 -2.87
CA VAL A 16 23.35 25.95 -1.81
C VAL A 16 22.78 27.36 -1.86
N SER A 17 22.33 27.87 -0.71
CA SER A 17 21.87 29.25 -0.57
C SER A 17 22.51 29.87 0.66
N PHE A 18 22.99 31.09 0.51
CA PHE A 18 23.57 31.87 1.59
C PHE A 18 22.53 32.83 2.13
N GLN A 19 22.29 32.79 3.43
CA GLN A 19 21.44 33.76 4.11
C GLN A 19 22.33 34.85 4.72
N GLY A 20 22.32 36.04 4.09
CA GLY A 20 23.19 37.15 4.48
C GLY A 20 22.96 37.64 5.90
N ASP A 21 21.70 37.63 6.37
CA ASP A 21 21.33 38.18 7.67
C ASP A 21 21.82 37.32 8.86
N SER A 22 21.80 36.01 8.69
CA SER A 22 22.22 35.05 9.73
C SER A 22 23.63 34.50 9.51
N LEU A 23 24.27 34.84 8.39
CA LEU A 23 25.55 34.27 7.92
C LEU A 23 25.54 32.73 7.85
N ILE A 24 24.36 32.14 7.62
CA ILE A 24 24.21 30.68 7.55
C ILE A 24 24.22 30.24 6.08
N VAL A 25 25.03 29.23 5.78
CA VAL A 25 25.01 28.54 4.49
C VAL A 25 24.03 27.37 4.59
N HIS A 26 22.91 27.46 3.87
CA HIS A 26 21.98 26.37 3.68
C HIS A 26 22.39 25.58 2.44
N GLY A 27 22.17 24.26 2.44
CA GLY A 27 22.48 23.39 1.29
C GLY A 27 23.63 22.42 1.50
N LEU A 28 24.24 22.41 2.69
CA LEU A 28 25.27 21.47 3.09
C LEU A 28 24.71 20.41 4.04
N VAL A 29 25.39 19.27 4.11
CA VAL A 29 25.08 18.19 5.07
C VAL A 29 25.10 18.72 6.50
N ASP A 30 24.03 18.45 7.22
CA ASP A 30 23.86 18.79 8.63
C ASP A 30 23.08 17.68 9.34
N LEU A 31 23.83 16.79 10.00
CA LEU A 31 23.34 15.75 10.90
C LEU A 31 23.59 16.15 12.37
N GLY A 32 23.67 17.46 12.65
CA GLY A 32 24.05 18.00 13.94
C GLY A 32 25.46 17.59 14.36
N LYS A 33 25.64 17.25 15.64
CA LYS A 33 26.93 16.82 16.22
C LYS A 33 27.47 15.51 15.64
N TYR A 34 26.66 14.76 14.89
CA TYR A 34 27.07 13.49 14.28
C TYR A 34 27.47 13.63 12.81
N THR A 35 27.54 14.86 12.28
CA THR A 35 27.99 15.13 10.91
C THR A 35 29.45 14.67 10.72
N PRO A 36 29.72 13.70 9.85
CA PRO A 36 31.10 13.28 9.56
C PRO A 36 31.90 14.44 8.96
N GLU A 37 33.17 14.59 9.36
CA GLU A 37 34.04 15.67 8.86
C GLU A 37 34.14 15.69 7.33
N ALA A 38 34.22 14.50 6.72
CA ALA A 38 34.29 14.33 5.27
C ALA A 38 33.03 14.78 4.52
N ASP A 39 31.90 14.95 5.22
CA ASP A 39 30.60 15.26 4.63
C ASP A 39 30.19 16.72 4.87
N LYS A 40 30.83 17.46 5.79
CA LYS A 40 30.50 18.87 6.15
C LYS A 40 30.44 19.83 4.95
N HIS A 41 31.23 19.56 3.90
CA HIS A 41 31.30 20.39 2.69
C HIS A 41 30.53 19.81 1.50
N LYS A 42 29.85 18.67 1.66
CA LYS A 42 29.05 18.08 0.60
C LYS A 42 27.71 18.77 0.48
N ARG A 43 27.23 18.87 -0.76
CA ARG A 43 25.87 19.31 -1.05
C ARG A 43 24.89 18.25 -0.59
N ARG A 44 23.75 18.69 -0.08
CA ARG A 44 22.69 17.81 0.39
C ARG A 44 21.62 17.62 -0.68
N ASP A 45 21.07 16.42 -0.69
CA ASP A 45 20.05 15.94 -1.62
C ASP A 45 18.93 15.18 -0.89
N HIS A 46 19.02 14.99 0.44
CA HIS A 46 17.99 14.32 1.24
C HIS A 46 17.75 15.05 2.57
N ALA A 47 16.53 14.90 3.11
CA ALA A 47 16.18 15.28 4.48
C ALA A 47 15.56 14.13 5.28
N LEU A 48 16.00 13.96 6.53
CA LEU A 48 15.53 12.96 7.47
C LEU A 48 14.58 13.57 8.50
N ALA A 49 13.35 13.03 8.57
CA ALA A 49 12.23 13.66 9.29
C ALA A 49 12.17 13.45 10.81
N ILE A 50 13.20 12.86 11.43
CA ILE A 50 13.27 12.70 12.90
C ILE A 50 13.57 14.03 13.60
N GLY A 51 14.35 14.89 12.93
CA GLY A 51 14.81 16.19 13.45
C GLY A 51 15.09 17.19 12.34
N ALA A 52 14.51 16.98 11.14
CA ALA A 52 14.80 17.73 9.93
C ALA A 52 16.31 17.81 9.61
N PHE A 53 17.01 16.68 9.76
CA PHE A 53 18.43 16.57 9.42
C PHE A 53 18.62 16.49 7.92
N LEU A 54 19.79 16.92 7.46
CA LEU A 54 20.07 17.15 6.05
C LEU A 54 21.28 16.32 5.64
N SER A 55 21.13 15.44 4.65
CA SER A 55 22.15 14.47 4.26
C SER A 55 22.50 14.51 2.78
N ALA A 56 23.68 13.97 2.47
CA ALA A 56 24.13 13.66 1.11
C ALA A 56 24.00 12.15 0.89
N GLY A 57 22.99 11.75 0.14
CA GLY A 57 22.49 10.39 0.01
C GLY A 57 21.94 9.84 1.33
N ALA A 58 21.85 8.51 1.34
CA ALA A 58 21.40 7.74 2.49
C ALA A 58 22.34 7.88 3.69
N VAL A 59 21.77 8.11 4.87
CA VAL A 59 22.56 8.21 6.10
C VAL A 59 23.09 6.83 6.50
N LYS A 60 24.39 6.74 6.84
CA LYS A 60 25.01 5.47 7.25
C LYS A 60 24.34 4.93 8.52
N GLY A 61 24.15 3.60 8.59
CA GLY A 61 23.45 2.94 9.70
C GLY A 61 24.00 3.26 11.09
N ALA A 62 25.32 3.43 11.23
CA ALA A 62 25.94 3.80 12.52
C ALA A 62 25.63 5.24 12.96
N VAL A 63 25.40 6.16 12.02
CA VAL A 63 24.97 7.54 12.34
C VAL A 63 23.48 7.56 12.63
N LEU A 64 22.67 6.84 11.84
CA LEU A 64 21.24 6.67 12.10
C LEU A 64 20.95 6.11 13.49
N GLN A 65 21.72 5.10 13.94
CA GLN A 65 21.58 4.55 15.29
C GLN A 65 21.72 5.64 16.37
N LYS A 66 22.73 6.52 16.24
CA LYS A 66 22.98 7.61 17.19
C LYS A 66 21.84 8.63 17.17
N LEU A 67 21.34 8.97 15.99
CA LEU A 67 20.20 9.88 15.82
C LEU A 67 18.92 9.30 16.44
N VAL A 68 18.65 8.00 16.24
CA VAL A 68 17.50 7.31 16.86
C VAL A 68 17.62 7.30 18.38
N LEU A 69 18.80 6.97 18.91
CA LEU A 69 19.03 6.96 20.36
C LEU A 69 18.83 8.34 20.97
N GLU A 70 19.41 9.38 20.37
CA GLU A 70 19.26 10.75 20.86
C GLU A 70 17.78 11.22 20.78
N ALA A 71 17.10 10.97 19.66
CA ALA A 71 15.69 11.30 19.52
C ALA A 71 14.81 10.59 20.57
N THR A 72 15.08 9.30 20.81
CA THR A 72 14.36 8.50 21.82
C THR A 72 14.55 9.09 23.22
N ILE A 73 15.80 9.42 23.59
CA ILE A 73 16.12 10.02 24.89
C ILE A 73 15.42 11.38 25.06
N LEU A 74 15.45 12.24 24.03
CA LEU A 74 14.83 13.56 24.09
C LEU A 74 13.30 13.47 24.21
N LEU A 75 12.66 12.54 23.49
CA LEU A 75 11.22 12.33 23.54
C LEU A 75 10.78 11.78 24.91
N GLU A 76 11.50 10.81 25.46
CA GLU A 76 11.23 10.25 26.79
C GLU A 76 11.40 11.31 27.88
N ASN A 77 12.44 12.14 27.81
CA ASN A 77 12.63 13.26 28.73
C ASN A 77 11.51 14.32 28.62
N ALA A 78 10.87 14.44 27.46
CA ALA A 78 9.70 15.30 27.26
C ALA A 78 8.38 14.64 27.70
N GLY A 79 8.39 13.40 28.17
CA GLY A 79 7.23 12.66 28.64
C GLY A 79 6.52 11.80 27.58
N PHE A 80 7.12 11.63 26.39
CA PHE A 80 6.62 10.73 25.36
C PHE A 80 7.30 9.36 25.50
N HIS A 81 6.52 8.32 25.81
CA HIS A 81 7.06 6.96 25.88
C HIS A 81 7.19 6.36 24.49
N VAL A 82 8.42 6.05 24.08
CA VAL A 82 8.76 5.53 22.75
C VAL A 82 9.01 4.03 22.85
N ASP A 83 8.02 3.24 22.48
CA ASP A 83 8.09 1.78 22.61
C ASP A 83 8.45 1.09 21.28
N CYS A 84 8.28 1.76 20.14
CA CYS A 84 8.55 1.19 18.82
C CYS A 84 9.28 2.17 17.88
N VAL A 85 10.15 1.65 17.03
CA VAL A 85 10.82 2.38 15.95
C VAL A 85 10.47 1.73 14.61
N THR A 86 9.87 2.49 13.70
CA THR A 86 9.52 2.02 12.35
C THR A 86 10.43 2.62 11.28
N THR A 87 11.09 1.77 10.50
CA THR A 87 11.94 2.16 9.37
C THR A 87 11.49 1.47 8.07
N ASP A 88 11.89 2.03 6.92
CA ASP A 88 11.73 1.33 5.65
C ASP A 88 12.66 0.08 5.56
N GLY A 89 12.61 -0.62 4.41
CA GLY A 89 13.44 -1.80 4.14
C GLY A 89 14.80 -1.53 3.49
N ALA A 90 15.32 -0.30 3.54
CA ALA A 90 16.60 0.07 2.92
C ALA A 90 17.81 -0.58 3.61
N THR A 91 18.91 -0.69 2.88
CA THR A 91 20.12 -1.40 3.35
C THR A 91 20.76 -0.73 4.56
N TRP A 92 20.77 0.60 4.63
CA TRP A 92 21.29 1.35 5.77
C TRP A 92 20.41 1.21 7.02
N ASN A 93 19.08 1.18 6.87
CA ASN A 93 18.16 0.90 7.96
C ASN A 93 18.33 -0.52 8.50
N ARG A 94 18.53 -1.51 7.62
CA ARG A 94 18.89 -2.87 8.03
C ARG A 94 20.27 -2.95 8.69
N SER A 95 21.22 -2.13 8.27
CA SER A 95 22.52 -2.02 8.95
C SER A 95 22.36 -1.44 10.35
N MET A 96 21.53 -0.41 10.53
CA MET A 96 21.20 0.16 11.84
C MET A 96 20.57 -0.90 12.75
N TRP A 97 19.65 -1.70 12.22
CA TRP A 97 19.00 -2.79 12.94
C TRP A 97 20.01 -3.80 13.49
N SER A 98 20.99 -4.21 12.68
CA SER A 98 22.04 -5.12 13.14
C SER A 98 22.89 -4.54 14.28
N ILE A 99 23.11 -3.21 14.28
CA ILE A 99 23.87 -2.55 15.35
C ILE A 99 23.06 -2.50 16.66
N PHE A 100 21.72 -2.39 16.57
CA PHE A 100 20.82 -2.56 17.71
C PHE A 100 20.67 -4.03 18.17
N GLY A 101 21.33 -4.99 17.51
CA GLY A 101 21.28 -6.41 17.87
C GLY A 101 20.07 -7.17 17.32
N LEU A 102 19.31 -6.57 16.40
CA LEU A 102 18.14 -7.22 15.80
C LEU A 102 18.57 -8.37 14.90
N SER A 103 17.80 -9.46 14.96
CA SER A 103 18.09 -10.68 14.22
C SER A 103 16.79 -11.41 13.83
N LYS A 104 16.89 -12.66 13.37
CA LYS A 104 15.71 -13.47 13.12
C LYS A 104 14.95 -13.82 14.42
N THR A 105 15.65 -13.86 15.55
CA THR A 105 15.07 -14.20 16.85
C THR A 105 14.67 -12.93 17.61
N GLU A 106 15.56 -11.94 17.65
CA GLU A 106 15.39 -10.69 18.40
C GLU A 106 14.76 -9.58 17.54
N ASN A 107 13.62 -9.06 18.00
CA ASN A 107 12.87 -7.96 17.35
C ASN A 107 12.87 -6.65 18.16
N SER A 108 13.65 -6.60 19.25
CA SER A 108 13.76 -5.44 20.15
C SER A 108 15.15 -5.40 20.79
N CYS A 109 15.51 -4.24 21.33
CA CYS A 109 16.69 -4.06 22.17
C CYS A 109 16.31 -3.52 23.56
N GLN A 110 17.28 -3.45 24.47
CA GLN A 110 17.08 -2.80 25.77
C GLN A 110 16.80 -1.31 25.56
N HIS A 111 15.76 -0.80 26.22
CA HIS A 111 15.37 0.59 26.05
C HIS A 111 16.42 1.54 26.68
N PRO A 112 16.77 2.67 26.02
CA PRO A 112 17.94 3.48 26.40
C PRO A 112 17.76 4.37 27.63
N VAL A 113 16.52 4.66 28.03
CA VAL A 113 16.21 5.51 29.21
C VAL A 113 15.74 4.66 30.40
N ASP A 114 14.76 3.81 30.14
CA ASP A 114 14.20 2.88 31.12
C ASP A 114 14.64 1.42 30.85
N HIS A 115 15.49 0.88 31.72
CA HIS A 115 16.03 -0.46 31.57
C HIS A 115 15.02 -1.60 31.82
N THR A 116 13.83 -1.32 32.36
CA THR A 116 12.77 -2.33 32.51
C THR A 116 11.94 -2.49 31.23
N ARG A 117 12.03 -1.53 30.30
CA ARG A 117 11.32 -1.55 29.02
C ARG A 117 12.20 -2.05 27.88
N ARG A 118 11.54 -2.40 26.78
CA ARG A 118 12.17 -2.79 25.53
C ARG A 118 11.80 -1.80 24.43
N LEU A 119 12.77 -1.53 23.56
CA LEU A 119 12.53 -0.73 22.35
C LEU A 119 12.34 -1.70 21.18
N TYR A 120 11.10 -1.78 20.68
CA TYR A 120 10.75 -2.66 19.58
C TYR A 120 11.04 -2.03 18.22
N PHE A 121 11.23 -2.85 17.19
CA PHE A 121 11.46 -2.38 15.83
C PHE A 121 10.47 -2.99 14.85
N ALA A 122 9.99 -2.18 13.92
CA ALA A 122 9.07 -2.57 12.88
C ALA A 122 9.57 -2.07 11.52
N SER A 123 9.34 -2.85 10.47
CA SER A 123 9.54 -2.39 9.10
C SER A 123 8.24 -1.82 8.58
N ASP A 124 8.32 -0.86 7.65
CA ASP A 124 7.11 -0.38 6.99
C ASP A 124 6.40 -1.52 6.20
N PHE A 125 5.25 -1.94 6.73
CA PHE A 125 4.52 -3.11 6.24
C PHE A 125 3.95 -2.91 4.81
N PRO A 126 3.33 -1.76 4.47
CA PRO A 126 2.95 -1.45 3.09
C PRO A 126 4.11 -1.55 2.10
N HIS A 127 5.29 -1.04 2.45
CA HIS A 127 6.49 -1.19 1.63
C HIS A 127 6.94 -2.65 1.47
N LEU A 128 6.78 -3.50 2.49
CA LEU A 128 7.07 -4.93 2.37
C LEU A 128 6.13 -5.62 1.37
N MET A 129 4.82 -5.30 1.40
CA MET A 129 3.85 -5.81 0.43
C MET A 129 4.19 -5.39 -0.99
N LYS A 130 4.55 -4.12 -1.18
CA LYS A 130 5.02 -3.58 -2.46
C LYS A 130 6.25 -4.32 -2.99
N ARG A 131 7.23 -4.62 -2.13
CA ARG A 131 8.43 -5.40 -2.50
C ARG A 131 8.09 -6.86 -2.81
N LEU A 132 7.17 -7.47 -2.08
CA LEU A 132 6.71 -8.84 -2.32
C LEU A 132 6.00 -8.94 -3.67
N TRP A 133 5.07 -8.04 -3.97
CA TRP A 133 4.41 -7.93 -5.27
C TRP A 133 5.41 -7.74 -6.41
N THR A 134 6.30 -6.75 -6.29
CA THR A 134 7.36 -6.48 -7.28
C THR A 134 8.25 -7.72 -7.51
N ARG A 135 8.52 -8.50 -6.46
CA ARG A 135 9.29 -9.75 -6.54
C ARG A 135 8.54 -10.85 -7.30
N VAL A 136 7.24 -11.00 -7.08
CA VAL A 136 6.41 -11.98 -7.81
C VAL A 136 6.38 -11.62 -9.30
N VAL A 137 6.14 -10.35 -9.63
CA VAL A 137 6.03 -9.89 -11.02
C VAL A 137 7.37 -10.01 -11.77
N ASN A 138 8.46 -9.47 -11.22
CA ASN A 138 9.74 -9.42 -11.95
C ASN A 138 10.37 -10.80 -12.21
N LYS A 139 10.19 -11.75 -11.29
CA LYS A 139 10.78 -13.09 -11.43
C LYS A 139 9.77 -14.14 -11.91
N LYS A 140 8.48 -13.77 -11.99
CA LYS A 140 7.36 -14.58 -12.48
C LYS A 140 7.06 -15.85 -11.69
N ARG A 141 7.96 -16.28 -10.81
CA ARG A 141 7.89 -17.49 -9.99
C ARG A 141 8.33 -17.19 -8.56
N LEU A 142 7.62 -17.80 -7.62
CA LEU A 142 7.93 -17.77 -6.20
C LEU A 142 7.66 -19.16 -5.60
N GLU A 143 8.71 -19.82 -5.14
CA GLU A 143 8.64 -21.13 -4.51
C GLU A 143 8.33 -20.97 -3.01
N LEU A 144 7.28 -21.65 -2.58
CA LEU A 144 6.75 -21.59 -1.22
C LEU A 144 6.52 -23.03 -0.69
N PRO A 145 6.38 -23.23 0.63
CA PRO A 145 6.15 -24.55 1.23
C PRO A 145 4.93 -25.28 0.65
N GLU A 146 3.91 -24.53 0.25
CA GLU A 146 2.66 -25.08 -0.32
C GLU A 146 2.72 -25.29 -1.84
N GLY A 147 3.84 -24.93 -2.48
CA GLY A 147 4.06 -25.10 -3.92
C GLY A 147 4.50 -23.83 -4.63
N LEU A 148 4.38 -23.84 -5.95
CA LEU A 148 4.92 -22.81 -6.82
C LEU A 148 3.86 -21.76 -7.17
N VAL A 149 4.11 -20.51 -6.76
CA VAL A 149 3.32 -19.35 -7.19
C VAL A 149 3.85 -18.86 -8.52
N LYS A 150 2.96 -18.67 -9.50
CA LYS A 150 3.30 -18.25 -10.86
C LYS A 150 2.52 -17.00 -11.27
N LEU A 151 3.20 -16.06 -11.91
CA LEU A 151 2.55 -14.88 -12.52
C LEU A 151 1.56 -15.27 -13.61
N SER A 152 1.78 -16.41 -14.28
CA SER A 152 0.88 -16.94 -15.31
C SER A 152 -0.53 -17.26 -14.80
N HIS A 153 -0.72 -17.46 -13.49
CA HIS A 153 -2.05 -17.62 -12.91
C HIS A 153 -2.81 -16.28 -12.92
N TYR A 154 -2.13 -15.18 -12.57
CA TYR A 154 -2.71 -13.83 -12.64
C TYR A 154 -2.95 -13.38 -14.10
N GLU A 155 -2.03 -13.69 -15.01
CA GLU A 155 -2.20 -13.41 -16.45
C GLU A 155 -3.45 -14.12 -17.02
N ALA A 156 -3.72 -15.35 -16.56
CA ALA A 156 -4.92 -16.09 -16.96
C ALA A 156 -6.19 -15.40 -16.45
N VAL A 157 -6.23 -14.98 -15.18
CA VAL A 157 -7.36 -14.23 -14.60
C VAL A 157 -7.63 -12.96 -15.41
N VAL A 158 -6.60 -12.13 -15.66
CA VAL A 158 -6.77 -10.89 -16.43
C VAL A 158 -7.30 -11.17 -17.85
N ARG A 159 -6.78 -12.21 -18.52
CA ARG A 159 -7.22 -12.58 -19.87
C ARG A 159 -8.67 -13.07 -19.93
N LEU A 160 -9.10 -13.83 -18.92
CA LEU A 160 -10.45 -14.38 -18.85
C LEU A 160 -11.46 -13.30 -18.47
N GLU A 161 -11.14 -12.47 -17.48
CA GLU A 161 -11.99 -11.36 -17.02
C GLU A 161 -12.14 -10.25 -18.08
N GLU A 162 -11.15 -10.04 -18.96
CA GLU A 162 -11.26 -9.07 -20.06
C GLU A 162 -12.37 -9.40 -21.06
N LYS A 163 -12.78 -10.67 -21.16
CA LYS A 163 -13.90 -11.10 -22.01
C LYS A 163 -15.27 -10.90 -21.36
N GLN A 164 -15.31 -10.63 -20.05
CA GLN A 164 -16.55 -10.59 -19.29
C GLN A 164 -17.16 -9.19 -19.23
N GLY A 165 -18.49 -9.13 -19.20
CA GLY A 165 -19.24 -7.88 -19.03
C GLY A 165 -19.12 -7.27 -17.63
N ILE A 166 -19.05 -8.14 -16.62
CA ILE A 166 -18.79 -7.83 -15.21
C ILE A 166 -17.58 -8.65 -14.77
N ARG A 167 -16.65 -7.99 -14.09
CA ARG A 167 -15.40 -8.59 -13.62
C ARG A 167 -15.46 -8.84 -12.12
N SER A 168 -15.20 -10.07 -11.69
CA SER A 168 -15.04 -10.41 -10.28
C SER A 168 -13.79 -9.75 -9.68
N ALA A 169 -12.70 -9.77 -10.43
CA ALA A 169 -11.41 -9.16 -10.07
C ALA A 169 -11.24 -7.79 -10.76
N PHE A 170 -12.26 -6.92 -10.66
CA PHE A 170 -12.31 -5.63 -11.38
C PHE A 170 -11.13 -4.68 -11.09
N THR A 171 -10.46 -4.83 -9.95
CA THR A 171 -9.26 -4.04 -9.60
C THR A 171 -8.00 -4.54 -10.29
N LEU A 172 -7.92 -5.83 -10.64
CA LEU A 172 -6.74 -6.42 -11.26
C LEU A 172 -6.68 -6.06 -12.74
N THR A 173 -5.57 -5.46 -13.15
CA THR A 173 -5.38 -4.98 -14.54
C THR A 173 -4.02 -5.41 -15.10
N LYS A 174 -3.81 -5.27 -16.41
CA LYS A 174 -2.50 -5.47 -17.06
C LYS A 174 -1.37 -4.66 -16.43
N ASP A 175 -1.68 -3.49 -15.88
CA ASP A 175 -0.72 -2.63 -15.17
C ASP A 175 -0.20 -3.27 -13.88
N HIS A 176 -0.96 -4.16 -13.26
CA HIS A 176 -0.52 -4.92 -12.08
C HIS A 176 0.54 -5.97 -12.42
N LEU A 177 0.61 -6.39 -13.68
CA LEU A 177 1.50 -7.44 -14.17
C LEU A 177 2.70 -6.85 -14.93
N ASN A 178 2.60 -5.60 -15.39
CA ASN A 178 3.63 -4.93 -16.18
C ASN A 178 4.04 -3.61 -15.50
N LEU A 179 4.97 -3.71 -14.54
CA LEU A 179 5.32 -2.58 -13.67
C LEU A 179 6.28 -1.59 -14.33
N THR A 180 5.77 -0.39 -14.64
CA THR A 180 6.57 0.82 -14.87
C THR A 180 7.15 1.37 -13.56
N THR A 181 8.11 2.30 -13.65
CA THR A 181 8.72 2.96 -12.49
C THR A 181 7.70 3.57 -11.54
N TYR A 182 6.64 4.21 -12.06
CA TYR A 182 5.59 4.82 -11.26
C TYR A 182 4.71 3.77 -10.56
N GLN A 183 4.29 2.72 -11.28
CA GLN A 183 3.45 1.66 -10.73
C GLN A 183 4.15 0.90 -9.59
N ARG A 184 5.48 0.76 -9.66
CA ARG A 184 6.27 0.14 -8.57
C ARG A 184 6.18 0.86 -7.23
N MET A 185 5.79 2.15 -7.24
CA MET A 185 5.62 2.93 -6.02
C MET A 185 4.18 2.91 -5.49
N ASN A 186 3.23 2.37 -6.26
CA ASN A 186 1.81 2.37 -5.90
C ASN A 186 1.48 1.22 -4.93
N VAL A 187 1.40 1.55 -3.64
CA VAL A 187 1.02 0.62 -2.56
C VAL A 187 -0.38 0.04 -2.77
N ARG A 188 -1.33 0.84 -3.29
CA ARG A 188 -2.71 0.40 -3.50
C ARG A 188 -2.76 -0.78 -4.49
N MET A 189 -2.02 -0.69 -5.59
CA MET A 189 -1.94 -1.79 -6.56
C MET A 189 -1.35 -3.07 -5.95
N ALA A 190 -0.36 -2.94 -5.06
CA ALA A 190 0.20 -4.09 -4.35
C ALA A 190 -0.84 -4.76 -3.44
N MET A 191 -1.68 -3.97 -2.74
CA MET A 191 -2.76 -4.50 -1.90
C MET A 191 -3.87 -5.13 -2.75
N GLU A 192 -4.24 -4.51 -3.87
CA GLU A 192 -5.22 -5.05 -4.83
C GLU A 192 -4.74 -6.38 -5.45
N PHE A 193 -3.45 -6.52 -5.72
CA PHE A 193 -2.84 -7.76 -6.23
C PHE A 193 -3.00 -8.94 -5.28
N PHE A 194 -2.93 -8.70 -3.96
CA PHE A 194 -3.12 -9.72 -2.93
C PHE A 194 -4.54 -9.72 -2.34
N SER A 195 -5.52 -9.14 -3.02
CA SER A 195 -6.87 -9.01 -2.48
C SER A 195 -7.63 -10.34 -2.48
N HIS A 196 -8.55 -10.48 -1.52
CA HIS A 196 -9.48 -11.60 -1.45
C HIS A 196 -10.24 -11.84 -2.77
N THR A 197 -10.68 -10.78 -3.45
CA THR A 197 -11.42 -10.88 -4.72
C THR A 197 -10.61 -11.57 -5.81
N VAL A 198 -9.31 -11.26 -5.93
CA VAL A 198 -8.42 -11.94 -6.89
C VAL A 198 -8.25 -13.42 -6.53
N GLY A 199 -8.11 -13.74 -5.24
CA GLY A 199 -8.01 -15.13 -4.77
C GLY A 199 -9.26 -15.96 -5.10
N THR A 200 -10.44 -15.47 -4.74
CA THR A 200 -11.72 -16.14 -5.05
C THR A 200 -11.97 -16.25 -6.54
N THR A 201 -11.61 -15.24 -7.33
CA THR A 201 -11.75 -15.28 -8.80
C THR A 201 -10.86 -16.37 -9.40
N MET A 202 -9.61 -16.48 -8.92
CA MET A 202 -8.69 -17.52 -9.36
C MET A 202 -9.17 -18.92 -8.97
N GLU A 203 -9.77 -19.07 -7.79
CA GLU A 203 -10.41 -20.32 -7.35
C GLU A 203 -11.60 -20.72 -8.22
N ASN A 204 -12.46 -19.77 -8.57
CA ASN A 204 -13.59 -20.01 -9.47
C ASN A 204 -13.12 -20.49 -10.85
N TYR A 205 -12.07 -19.90 -11.42
CA TYR A 205 -11.52 -20.36 -12.70
C TYR A 205 -10.87 -21.73 -12.59
N LYS A 206 -10.21 -22.03 -11.48
CA LYS A 206 -9.68 -23.37 -11.20
C LYS A 206 -10.80 -24.43 -11.21
N LEU A 207 -11.95 -24.13 -10.58
CA LEU A 207 -13.12 -25.03 -10.58
C LEU A 207 -13.69 -25.28 -11.99
N ARG A 208 -13.44 -24.38 -12.94
CA ARG A 208 -13.81 -24.52 -14.35
C ARG A 208 -12.75 -25.22 -15.21
N GLY A 209 -11.69 -25.74 -14.61
CA GLY A 209 -10.58 -26.41 -15.30
C GLY A 209 -9.50 -25.46 -15.85
N GLU A 210 -9.58 -24.16 -15.58
CA GLU A 210 -8.56 -23.19 -16.00
C GLU A 210 -7.45 -23.09 -14.95
N LYS A 211 -6.21 -23.41 -15.35
CA LYS A 211 -5.02 -23.36 -14.45
C LYS A 211 -5.22 -24.18 -13.17
N GLU A 212 -5.39 -25.50 -13.31
CA GLU A 212 -5.55 -26.43 -12.17
C GLU A 212 -4.40 -26.37 -11.15
N ASP A 213 -3.20 -25.98 -11.60
CA ASP A 213 -2.00 -25.80 -10.77
C ASP A 213 -1.97 -24.48 -9.97
N SER A 214 -3.07 -23.71 -9.96
CA SER A 214 -3.17 -22.41 -9.29
C SER A 214 -3.39 -22.48 -7.77
N GLN A 215 -3.67 -23.65 -7.19
CA GLN A 215 -3.96 -23.80 -5.75
C GLN A 215 -2.90 -23.15 -4.83
N PRO A 216 -1.58 -23.32 -5.05
CA PRO A 216 -0.57 -22.67 -4.22
C PRO A 216 -0.64 -21.14 -4.29
N THR A 217 -1.08 -20.59 -5.43
CA THR A 217 -1.24 -19.13 -5.59
C THR A 217 -2.49 -18.63 -4.88
N ILE A 218 -3.60 -19.37 -4.94
CA ILE A 218 -4.84 -19.04 -4.24
C ILE A 218 -4.59 -18.99 -2.72
N ASN A 219 -3.96 -20.05 -2.17
CA ASN A 219 -3.64 -20.09 -0.74
C ASN A 219 -2.70 -18.95 -0.33
N PHE A 220 -1.69 -18.66 -1.15
CA PHE A 220 -0.77 -17.56 -0.90
C PHE A 220 -1.47 -16.21 -0.88
N ILE A 221 -2.37 -15.92 -1.84
CA ILE A 221 -3.16 -14.70 -1.86
C ILE A 221 -4.01 -14.60 -0.59
N GLY A 222 -4.75 -15.66 -0.23
CA GLY A 222 -5.59 -15.67 0.96
C GLY A 222 -4.79 -15.41 2.25
N ARG A 223 -3.62 -16.05 2.37
CA ARG A 223 -2.72 -15.87 3.53
C ARG A 223 -2.20 -14.44 3.62
N ILE A 224 -1.73 -13.87 2.51
CA ILE A 224 -1.23 -12.48 2.49
C ILE A 224 -2.37 -11.49 2.75
N ASN A 225 -3.56 -11.68 2.16
CA ASN A 225 -4.73 -10.83 2.42
C ASN A 225 -5.06 -10.78 3.92
N ALA A 226 -5.14 -11.94 4.58
CA ALA A 226 -5.44 -12.01 6.01
C ALA A 226 -4.38 -11.28 6.86
N VAL A 227 -3.10 -11.40 6.50
CA VAL A 227 -2.01 -10.67 7.18
C VAL A 227 -2.12 -9.17 6.93
N VAL A 228 -2.48 -8.74 5.72
CA VAL A 228 -2.70 -7.32 5.39
C VAL A 228 -3.84 -6.73 6.22
N GLU A 229 -4.95 -7.45 6.37
CA GLU A 229 -6.08 -7.03 7.22
C GLU A 229 -5.64 -6.89 8.69
N ALA A 230 -4.84 -7.84 9.21
CA ALA A 230 -4.33 -7.78 10.57
C ALA A 230 -3.28 -6.66 10.79
N MET A 231 -2.43 -6.37 9.79
CA MET A 231 -1.29 -5.44 9.91
C MET A 231 -1.58 -4.01 9.42
N ASN A 232 -2.77 -3.74 8.89
CA ASN A 232 -3.16 -2.40 8.39
C ASN A 232 -4.52 -1.93 8.94
N SER A 233 -4.83 -2.33 10.17
CA SER A 233 -6.09 -2.00 10.83
C SER A 233 -6.20 -0.51 11.15
N LYS A 234 -7.31 0.11 10.74
CA LYS A 234 -7.58 1.55 10.95
C LYS A 234 -8.60 1.84 12.03
N LYS A 235 -9.38 0.84 12.42
CA LYS A 235 -10.54 0.98 13.29
C LYS A 235 -10.41 0.02 14.47
N PRO A 236 -10.93 0.38 15.66
CA PRO A 236 -10.92 -0.50 16.83
C PRO A 236 -11.56 -1.88 16.59
N VAL A 237 -12.55 -1.95 15.70
CA VAL A 237 -13.26 -3.19 15.36
C VAL A 237 -12.37 -4.19 14.60
N GLU A 238 -11.40 -3.67 13.85
CA GLU A 238 -10.45 -4.42 13.00
C GLU A 238 -9.06 -4.51 13.66
N ALA A 239 -8.91 -3.99 14.88
CA ALA A 239 -7.62 -3.86 15.55
C ALA A 239 -7.13 -5.21 16.10
N LEU A 240 -5.82 -5.32 16.26
CA LEU A 240 -5.18 -6.47 16.90
C LEU A 240 -5.52 -6.48 18.38
N ARG A 241 -5.99 -7.62 18.90
CA ARG A 241 -6.36 -7.80 20.32
C ARG A 241 -5.33 -8.69 21.03
N PRO A 242 -5.19 -8.57 22.36
CA PRO A 242 -4.28 -9.42 23.14
C PRO A 242 -4.79 -10.87 23.22
N ASP A 243 -6.10 -11.08 23.12
CA ASP A 243 -6.71 -12.40 23.13
C ASP A 243 -6.13 -13.30 22.02
N ARG A 244 -5.45 -14.37 22.44
CA ARG A 244 -4.81 -15.35 21.55
C ARG A 244 -5.80 -16.06 20.65
N ASP A 245 -7.07 -16.13 21.05
CA ASP A 245 -8.12 -16.73 20.25
C ASP A 245 -8.71 -15.81 19.19
N SER A 246 -8.37 -14.51 19.23
CA SER A 246 -8.81 -13.54 18.24
C SER A 246 -8.29 -13.89 16.84
N VAL A 247 -9.09 -13.58 15.83
CA VAL A 247 -8.80 -13.90 14.41
C VAL A 247 -7.43 -13.36 13.99
N HIS A 248 -7.15 -12.09 14.29
CA HIS A 248 -5.88 -11.47 13.90
C HIS A 248 -4.66 -12.06 14.64
N GLN A 249 -4.78 -12.43 15.92
CA GLN A 249 -3.69 -13.11 16.63
C GLN A 249 -3.37 -14.46 16.00
N LYS A 250 -4.39 -15.28 15.70
CA LYS A 250 -4.21 -16.58 15.02
C LYS A 250 -3.54 -16.40 13.65
N VAL A 251 -4.06 -15.49 12.82
CA VAL A 251 -3.51 -15.19 11.49
C VAL A 251 -2.02 -14.82 11.56
N LEU A 252 -1.63 -13.94 12.49
CA LEU A 252 -0.24 -13.50 12.61
C LEU A 252 0.68 -14.62 13.14
N ARG A 253 0.23 -15.44 14.09
CA ARG A 253 1.00 -16.58 14.61
C ARG A 253 1.16 -17.69 13.56
N ASP A 254 0.11 -18.00 12.84
CA ASP A 254 0.14 -18.95 11.71
C ASP A 254 1.09 -18.45 10.62
N PHE A 255 1.09 -17.15 10.35
CA PHE A 255 2.02 -16.55 9.40
C PHE A 255 3.49 -16.61 9.88
N LEU A 256 3.77 -16.44 11.17
CA LEU A 256 5.12 -16.63 11.72
C LEU A 256 5.59 -18.09 11.61
N SER A 257 4.70 -19.05 11.87
CA SER A 257 4.98 -20.47 11.65
C SER A 257 5.30 -20.73 10.18
N TYR A 258 4.49 -20.18 9.28
CA TYR A 258 4.69 -20.27 7.84
C TYR A 258 6.05 -19.69 7.39
N LEU A 259 6.43 -18.50 7.87
CA LEU A 259 7.75 -17.91 7.60
C LEU A 259 8.91 -18.76 8.14
N SER A 260 8.70 -19.50 9.23
CA SER A 260 9.72 -20.41 9.76
C SER A 260 9.89 -21.62 8.85
N THR A 261 8.79 -22.24 8.40
CA THR A 261 8.82 -23.34 7.42
C THR A 261 9.49 -22.92 6.11
N MET A 262 9.26 -21.69 5.65
CA MET A 262 9.93 -21.12 4.48
C MET A 262 11.46 -21.07 4.64
N ASP A 263 11.95 -20.66 5.81
CA ASP A 263 13.39 -20.56 6.09
C ASP A 263 14.04 -21.95 6.13
N ASP A 264 13.36 -22.94 6.68
CA ASP A 264 13.87 -24.31 6.77
C ASP A 264 13.91 -24.99 5.40
N MET A 265 12.91 -24.73 4.54
CA MET A 265 12.93 -25.14 3.14
C MET A 265 14.12 -24.52 2.40
N ALA A 266 14.37 -23.21 2.57
CA ALA A 266 15.49 -22.51 1.94
C ALA A 266 16.85 -23.05 2.41
N LYS A 267 17.02 -23.30 3.72
CA LYS A 267 18.23 -23.93 4.29
C LYS A 267 18.48 -25.31 3.71
N SER A 268 17.43 -26.13 3.64
CA SER A 268 17.51 -27.49 3.09
C SER A 268 17.99 -27.45 1.65
N LYS A 269 17.37 -26.60 0.81
CA LYS A 269 17.76 -26.42 -0.59
C LYS A 269 19.21 -25.92 -0.73
N ALA A 270 19.63 -24.96 0.09
CA ALA A 270 20.99 -24.45 0.09
C ALA A 270 22.02 -25.55 0.44
N ASN A 271 21.69 -26.44 1.38
CA ASN A 271 22.54 -27.58 1.73
C ASN A 271 22.63 -28.59 0.58
N LEU A 272 21.52 -28.91 -0.07
CA LEU A 272 21.52 -29.78 -1.27
C LEU A 272 22.38 -29.20 -2.40
N ILE A 273 22.32 -27.88 -2.63
CA ILE A 273 23.14 -27.21 -3.66
C ILE A 273 24.62 -27.28 -3.31
N LYS A 274 24.98 -27.07 -2.03
CA LYS A 274 26.36 -27.21 -1.56
C LYS A 274 26.88 -28.63 -1.77
N GLN A 275 26.07 -29.64 -1.43
CA GLN A 275 26.42 -31.04 -1.63
C GLN A 275 26.66 -31.35 -3.11
N LYS A 276 25.71 -31.01 -4.00
CA LYS A 276 25.86 -31.22 -5.45
C LYS A 276 27.08 -30.54 -6.04
N LYS A 277 27.44 -29.35 -5.57
CA LYS A 277 28.67 -28.65 -6.00
C LYS A 277 29.92 -29.39 -5.55
N MET A 278 29.93 -29.87 -4.31
CA MET A 278 31.03 -30.65 -3.77
C MET A 278 31.20 -31.97 -4.54
N ASP A 279 30.11 -32.68 -4.80
CA ASP A 279 30.11 -33.92 -5.56
C ASP A 279 30.63 -33.69 -7.00
N ALA A 280 30.22 -32.59 -7.64
CA ALA A 280 30.69 -32.22 -8.98
C ALA A 280 32.18 -31.82 -9.01
N GLU A 281 32.69 -31.15 -7.97
CA GLU A 281 34.11 -30.83 -7.84
C GLU A 281 34.96 -32.08 -7.58
N ASN A 282 34.47 -33.01 -6.76
CA ASN A 282 35.13 -34.28 -6.50
C ASN A 282 35.20 -35.14 -7.78
N LEU A 283 34.11 -35.21 -8.54
CA LEU A 283 34.07 -35.94 -9.82
C LEU A 283 35.01 -35.36 -10.88
N LYS A 284 35.21 -34.03 -10.90
CA LYS A 284 36.20 -33.39 -11.78
C LYS A 284 37.63 -33.74 -11.37
N ARG A 285 37.93 -33.76 -10.07
CA ARG A 285 39.26 -34.09 -9.54
C ARG A 285 39.62 -35.57 -9.74
N GLU A 286 38.66 -36.47 -9.61
CA GLU A 286 38.83 -37.90 -9.92
C GLU A 286 39.21 -38.10 -11.39
N LYS A 287 38.59 -37.33 -12.30
CA LYS A 287 38.94 -37.37 -13.74
C LYS A 287 40.33 -36.79 -14.05
N GLU A 288 40.89 -35.97 -13.16
CA GLU A 288 42.21 -35.34 -13.32
C GLU A 288 43.32 -36.04 -12.50
N ASN A 289 43.03 -37.17 -11.83
CA ASN A 289 43.96 -37.91 -10.95
C ASN A 289 44.62 -37.05 -9.84
N LEU A 290 43.89 -36.08 -9.26
CA LEU A 290 44.36 -35.32 -8.10
C LEU A 290 43.85 -35.92 -6.78
N PRO A 291 44.64 -35.85 -5.69
CA PRO A 291 44.24 -36.37 -4.38
C PRO A 291 43.03 -35.59 -3.79
N PRO A 292 42.17 -36.27 -2.99
CA PRO A 292 41.04 -35.63 -2.32
C PRO A 292 41.49 -34.56 -1.33
N ARG A 293 40.73 -33.47 -1.24
CA ARG A 293 41.01 -32.38 -0.28
C ARG A 293 40.77 -32.87 1.15
N GLN A 294 41.78 -32.80 2.00
CA GLN A 294 41.62 -32.96 3.45
C GLN A 294 40.95 -31.72 4.05
N HIS A 295 40.02 -31.96 4.98
CA HIS A 295 39.30 -30.94 5.75
C HIS A 295 40.29 -29.98 6.44
N LYS A 296 40.29 -28.70 6.06
CA LYS A 296 40.63 -27.61 6.97
C LYS A 296 39.35 -26.83 7.22
N GLU A 297 38.77 -27.00 8.40
CA GLU A 297 37.72 -26.12 8.90
C GLU A 297 38.29 -24.70 8.95
N ARG A 298 37.93 -23.86 7.97
CA ARG A 298 38.04 -22.41 8.11
C ARG A 298 36.71 -21.90 8.65
N PRO A 299 36.71 -20.97 9.61
CA PRO A 299 35.49 -20.31 10.03
C PRO A 299 34.82 -19.66 8.82
N ALA A 300 33.51 -19.83 8.72
CA ALA A 300 32.70 -19.41 7.57
C ALA A 300 32.94 -17.91 7.27
N PRO A 301 33.31 -17.53 6.03
CA PRO A 301 33.38 -16.13 5.68
C PRO A 301 31.96 -15.54 5.70
N VAL A 302 31.85 -14.36 6.31
CA VAL A 302 30.63 -13.56 6.37
C VAL A 302 30.13 -13.28 4.96
N ASN A 303 28.97 -13.86 4.65
CA ASN A 303 28.00 -13.49 3.62
C ASN A 303 28.53 -12.75 2.38
N LYS A 304 29.04 -13.49 1.39
CA LYS A 304 28.83 -13.17 -0.03
C LYS A 304 28.64 -14.46 -0.82
N ILE A 305 27.45 -15.04 -0.75
CA ILE A 305 27.01 -15.97 -1.79
C ILE A 305 26.28 -15.13 -2.84
N SER A 306 26.96 -14.86 -3.96
CA SER A 306 26.30 -14.41 -5.18
C SER A 306 25.50 -15.58 -5.75
N VAL A 307 24.20 -15.66 -5.42
CA VAL A 307 23.27 -16.62 -6.04
C VAL A 307 22.41 -15.87 -7.05
N GLY A 308 22.69 -16.08 -8.33
CA GLY A 308 21.76 -15.77 -9.41
C GLY A 308 20.53 -16.67 -9.29
N HIS A 309 19.35 -16.07 -9.51
CA HIS A 309 18.05 -16.73 -9.61
C HIS A 309 17.65 -17.58 -8.39
N THR A 310 17.36 -16.95 -7.26
CA THR A 310 16.56 -17.61 -6.22
C THR A 310 15.09 -17.36 -6.51
N ASP A 311 14.29 -18.42 -6.66
CA ASP A 311 12.83 -18.40 -6.72
C ASP A 311 12.20 -18.06 -5.35
N GLU A 312 12.98 -17.51 -4.41
CA GLU A 312 12.60 -17.23 -3.03
C GLU A 312 12.29 -15.74 -2.78
N ILE A 313 11.65 -15.44 -1.63
CA ILE A 313 11.49 -14.08 -1.12
C ILE A 313 12.87 -13.49 -0.83
N THR A 314 13.06 -12.19 -1.08
CA THR A 314 14.32 -11.52 -0.76
C THR A 314 14.56 -11.52 0.75
N THR A 315 15.81 -11.73 1.17
CA THR A 315 16.19 -11.83 2.59
C THR A 315 15.77 -10.60 3.41
N SER A 316 15.86 -9.39 2.82
CA SER A 316 15.43 -8.15 3.50
C SER A 316 13.91 -8.07 3.69
N THR A 317 13.12 -8.55 2.72
CA THR A 317 11.65 -8.59 2.84
C THR A 317 11.24 -9.67 3.85
N TYR A 318 11.87 -10.84 3.81
CA TYR A 318 11.64 -11.91 4.78
C TYR A 318 11.91 -11.43 6.22
N LEU A 319 13.10 -10.87 6.47
CA LEU A 319 13.47 -10.36 7.80
C LEU A 319 12.52 -9.24 8.24
N GLY A 320 12.16 -8.33 7.33
CA GLY A 320 11.20 -7.27 7.60
C GLY A 320 9.84 -7.82 8.04
N LEU A 321 9.29 -8.79 7.31
CA LEU A 321 8.00 -9.41 7.66
C LEU A 321 8.07 -10.12 9.02
N LEU A 322 9.13 -10.91 9.24
CA LEU A 322 9.34 -11.66 10.46
C LEU A 322 9.40 -10.74 11.69
N VAL A 323 10.25 -9.71 11.64
CA VAL A 323 10.45 -8.77 12.75
C VAL A 323 9.17 -7.95 12.98
N THR A 324 8.55 -7.43 11.93
CA THR A 324 7.36 -6.57 12.06
C THR A 324 6.17 -7.32 12.67
N VAL A 325 5.91 -8.56 12.23
CA VAL A 325 4.81 -9.36 12.78
C VAL A 325 5.09 -9.78 14.23
N LYS A 326 6.34 -10.18 14.53
CA LYS A 326 6.75 -10.43 15.92
C LYS A 326 6.59 -9.19 16.80
N THR A 327 6.95 -8.03 16.29
CA THR A 327 6.81 -6.76 17.02
C THR A 327 5.35 -6.42 17.29
N ALA A 328 4.46 -6.55 16.32
CA ALA A 328 3.03 -6.30 16.55
C ALA A 328 2.47 -7.21 17.67
N LEU A 329 2.83 -8.50 17.67
CA LEU A 329 2.39 -9.47 18.69
C LEU A 329 3.00 -9.20 20.08
N ASN A 330 4.31 -8.97 20.17
CA ASN A 330 4.94 -8.68 21.45
C ASN A 330 4.50 -7.33 22.03
N LEU A 331 4.26 -6.34 21.16
CA LEU A 331 3.84 -5.01 21.58
C LEU A 331 2.40 -5.04 22.11
N ILE A 332 1.47 -5.76 21.50
CA ILE A 332 0.11 -5.86 22.07
C ILE A 332 0.11 -6.60 23.41
N ASP A 333 0.91 -7.66 23.55
CA ASP A 333 1.04 -8.41 24.81
C ASP A 333 1.60 -7.48 25.92
N TYR A 334 2.70 -6.75 25.64
CA TYR A 334 3.28 -5.76 26.56
C TYR A 334 2.32 -4.61 26.91
N LEU A 335 1.65 -4.01 25.93
CA LEU A 335 0.71 -2.92 26.17
C LEU A 335 -0.52 -3.37 26.96
N HIS A 336 -0.92 -4.63 26.83
CA HIS A 336 -2.01 -5.20 27.60
C HIS A 336 -1.59 -5.46 29.04
N ASP A 337 -0.46 -6.12 29.25
CA ASP A 337 -0.02 -6.56 30.57
C ASP A 337 0.40 -5.38 31.46
N ASP A 338 1.14 -4.40 30.91
CA ASP A 338 1.70 -3.30 31.70
C ASP A 338 0.80 -2.06 31.76
N PHE A 339 -0.03 -1.85 30.73
CA PHE A 339 -0.83 -0.62 30.58
C PHE A 339 -2.34 -0.87 30.37
N ASN A 340 -2.79 -2.12 30.40
CA ASN A 340 -4.21 -2.51 30.23
C ASN A 340 -4.85 -2.01 28.93
N TYR A 341 -4.09 -1.96 27.84
CA TYR A 341 -4.65 -1.65 26.52
C TYR A 341 -5.50 -2.82 26.01
N HIS A 342 -6.67 -2.52 25.43
CA HIS A 342 -7.59 -3.54 24.91
C HIS A 342 -7.30 -3.96 23.45
N TYR A 343 -6.63 -3.10 22.68
CA TYR A 343 -6.33 -3.33 21.28
C TYR A 343 -5.18 -2.45 20.78
N LEU A 344 -4.57 -2.85 19.68
CA LEU A 344 -3.51 -2.13 18.96
C LEU A 344 -3.95 -1.92 17.50
N MET A 345 -4.04 -0.65 17.09
CA MET A 345 -4.24 -0.29 15.69
C MET A 345 -2.91 -0.43 14.95
N THR A 346 -2.74 -1.52 14.22
CA THR A 346 -1.48 -1.89 13.55
C THR A 346 -1.05 -0.91 12.48
N ARG A 347 -1.96 -0.07 11.95
CA ARG A 347 -1.59 1.06 11.08
C ARG A 347 -0.66 2.08 11.77
N CYS A 348 -0.70 2.21 13.09
CA CYS A 348 0.21 3.10 13.82
C CYS A 348 1.67 2.61 13.85
N LEU A 349 1.94 1.41 13.34
CA LEU A 349 3.28 0.86 13.18
C LEU A 349 3.88 1.09 11.78
N ASN A 350 3.14 1.74 10.87
CA ASN A 350 3.57 2.00 9.50
C ASN A 350 3.98 3.46 9.26
N GLN A 351 4.60 3.73 8.12
CA GLN A 351 5.14 5.05 7.77
C GLN A 351 4.19 5.91 6.93
N ASP A 352 2.98 5.43 6.65
CA ASP A 352 1.99 6.15 5.81
C ASP A 352 1.71 7.57 6.35
N ALA A 353 1.70 7.75 7.67
CA ALA A 353 1.48 9.06 8.28
C ALA A 353 2.62 10.05 7.97
N LEU A 354 3.85 9.55 7.93
CA LEU A 354 5.04 10.33 7.60
C LEU A 354 5.10 10.64 6.09
N GLU A 355 4.79 9.67 5.24
CA GLU A 355 4.69 9.88 3.78
C GLU A 355 3.59 10.88 3.42
N HIS A 356 2.46 10.83 4.11
CA HIS A 356 1.39 11.82 3.95
C HIS A 356 1.87 13.22 4.34
N PHE A 357 2.65 13.35 5.42
CA PHE A 357 3.27 14.63 5.79
C PHE A 357 4.25 15.12 4.71
N PHE A 358 5.07 14.25 4.10
CA PHE A 358 5.89 14.63 2.96
C PHE A 358 5.06 15.08 1.75
N GLY A 359 3.92 14.45 1.50
CA GLY A 359 2.97 14.89 0.47
C GLY A 359 2.45 16.30 0.74
N GLN A 360 2.07 16.60 1.97
CA GLN A 360 1.66 17.94 2.39
C GLN A 360 2.80 18.97 2.25
N LEU A 361 4.03 18.58 2.59
CA LEU A 361 5.20 19.44 2.45
C LEU A 361 5.45 19.78 0.98
N ARG A 362 5.47 18.78 0.09
CA ARG A 362 5.62 18.99 -1.36
C ARG A 362 4.49 19.88 -1.92
N PHE A 363 3.26 19.62 -1.50
CA PHE A 363 2.11 20.44 -1.91
C PHE A 363 2.25 21.90 -1.48
N ALA A 364 2.72 22.15 -0.26
CA ALA A 364 2.97 23.49 0.25
C ALA A 364 4.09 24.23 -0.50
N CYS A 365 4.96 23.52 -1.22
CA CYS A 365 5.97 24.10 -2.11
C CYS A 365 5.42 24.52 -3.49
N GLY A 366 4.12 24.36 -3.74
CA GLY A 366 3.45 24.78 -4.98
C GLY A 366 3.94 23.99 -6.19
N SER A 367 4.36 24.69 -7.25
CA SER A 367 4.86 24.05 -8.49
C SER A 367 6.25 23.42 -8.37
N SER A 368 6.87 23.44 -7.19
CA SER A 368 8.17 22.80 -6.94
C SER A 368 7.98 21.46 -6.25
N ASP A 369 7.77 20.40 -7.04
CA ASP A 369 7.62 19.02 -6.52
C ASP A 369 8.86 18.51 -5.78
N HIS A 370 10.03 19.11 -6.02
CA HIS A 370 11.30 18.82 -5.37
C HIS A 370 11.85 20.06 -4.67
N PRO A 371 11.47 20.30 -3.39
CA PRO A 371 11.90 21.48 -2.69
C PRO A 371 13.42 21.53 -2.56
N ASP A 372 13.95 22.75 -2.64
CA ASP A 372 15.32 22.97 -2.22
C ASP A 372 15.42 22.91 -0.69
N PRO A 373 16.62 22.76 -0.13
CA PRO A 373 16.70 22.47 1.28
C PRO A 373 16.45 23.66 2.19
N LYS A 374 16.45 24.89 1.67
CA LYS A 374 16.04 26.07 2.44
C LYS A 374 14.52 26.06 2.54
N MET A 375 13.85 25.86 1.40
CA MET A 375 12.40 25.74 1.32
C MET A 375 11.88 24.59 2.18
N PHE A 376 12.54 23.42 2.16
CA PHE A 376 12.18 22.30 3.04
C PHE A 376 12.19 22.71 4.52
N MET A 377 13.25 23.36 5.00
CA MET A 377 13.35 23.75 6.42
C MET A 377 12.32 24.80 6.81
N GLU A 378 12.05 25.77 5.94
CA GLU A 378 11.05 26.81 6.16
C GLU A 378 9.63 26.22 6.23
N VAL A 379 9.25 25.40 5.24
CA VAL A 379 7.94 24.76 5.18
C VAL A 379 7.78 23.72 6.30
N TYR A 380 8.82 22.94 6.62
CA TYR A 380 8.78 22.00 7.73
C TYR A 380 8.51 22.70 9.06
N ARG A 381 9.23 23.80 9.35
CA ARG A 381 9.00 24.62 10.55
C ARG A 381 7.59 25.22 10.55
N LEU A 382 7.12 25.70 9.40
CA LEU A 382 5.78 26.25 9.26
C LEU A 382 4.71 25.19 9.57
N LEU A 383 4.76 24.02 8.94
CA LEU A 383 3.74 22.97 9.12
C LEU A 383 3.73 22.39 10.54
N THR A 384 4.90 22.20 11.14
CA THR A 384 5.03 21.67 12.50
C THR A 384 4.54 22.66 13.56
N THR A 385 4.81 23.96 13.38
CA THR A 385 4.30 25.01 14.28
C THR A 385 2.82 25.30 14.04
N TYR A 386 2.36 25.40 12.79
CA TYR A 386 0.97 25.68 12.44
C TYR A 386 -0.01 24.65 13.03
N SER A 387 0.38 23.37 13.06
CA SER A 387 -0.43 22.29 13.64
C SER A 387 -0.75 22.52 15.13
N LEU A 388 0.14 23.20 15.86
CA LEU A 388 -0.04 23.55 17.28
C LEU A 388 -0.83 24.85 17.47
N VAL A 389 -1.00 25.61 16.38
CA VAL A 389 -1.54 26.98 16.34
C VAL A 389 -2.94 27.01 15.70
N LYS A 390 -3.52 25.83 15.40
CA LYS A 390 -4.87 25.77 14.83
C LYS A 390 -5.90 26.24 15.87
N PRO A 391 -6.67 27.31 15.60
CA PRO A 391 -7.67 27.78 16.52
C PRO A 391 -8.82 26.76 16.66
N PRO A 392 -9.54 26.73 17.79
CA PRO A 392 -10.70 25.86 17.98
C PRO A 392 -11.74 26.06 16.86
N ARG A 393 -12.44 24.97 16.47
CA ARG A 393 -13.54 25.06 15.50
C ARG A 393 -14.59 26.05 16.03
N GLY A 394 -14.84 27.15 15.30
CA GLY A 394 -15.77 28.21 15.69
C GLY A 394 -15.12 29.46 16.30
N SER A 395 -13.79 29.54 16.35
CA SER A 395 -13.06 30.76 16.69
C SER A 395 -13.18 31.81 15.59
N ASN A 396 -13.31 33.09 15.98
CA ASN A 396 -13.29 34.24 15.06
C ASN A 396 -11.87 34.63 14.60
N VAL A 397 -10.83 33.96 15.11
CA VAL A 397 -9.43 34.18 14.73
C VAL A 397 -9.07 33.17 13.66
N THR A 398 -8.62 33.65 12.49
CA THR A 398 -8.15 32.78 11.41
C THR A 398 -6.83 32.11 11.82
N GLY A 399 -6.51 30.96 11.22
CA GLY A 399 -5.22 30.30 11.49
C GLY A 399 -4.02 31.18 11.11
N GLY A 400 -4.16 32.03 10.10
CA GLY A 400 -3.17 33.03 9.69
C GLY A 400 -2.92 34.10 10.76
N ASP A 401 -3.96 34.61 11.42
CA ASP A 401 -3.84 35.66 12.44
C ASP A 401 -3.11 35.18 13.71
N LEU A 402 -3.38 33.93 14.15
CA LEU A 402 -2.70 33.34 15.30
C LEU A 402 -1.23 33.05 14.98
N LEU A 403 -0.97 32.59 13.76
CA LEU A 403 0.38 32.36 13.26
C LEU A 403 1.16 33.67 13.13
N GLY A 404 0.55 34.74 12.62
CA GLY A 404 1.16 36.07 12.54
C GLY A 404 1.48 36.68 13.92
N SER A 405 0.69 36.33 14.93
CA SER A 405 0.91 36.74 16.33
C SER A 405 2.06 35.96 17.00
N LEU A 406 2.21 34.68 16.68
CA LEU A 406 3.27 33.81 17.22
C LEU A 406 4.59 33.90 16.45
N LEU A 407 4.52 34.14 15.15
CA LEU A 407 5.70 34.19 14.29
C LEU A 407 6.49 35.48 14.44
N LYS A 408 5.90 36.59 14.92
CA LYS A 408 6.50 37.96 14.96
C LYS A 408 7.91 37.99 14.34
N LEU A 409 7.92 37.83 13.02
CA LEU A 409 9.13 37.74 12.23
C LEU A 409 9.68 39.16 12.24
N LYS A 410 10.75 39.37 13.01
CA LYS A 410 11.54 40.60 12.94
C LYS A 410 12.19 40.79 11.55
N ASP A 411 12.06 39.82 10.65
CA ASP A 411 12.83 39.75 9.40
C ASP A 411 12.00 39.78 8.10
N ILE A 412 10.71 40.16 8.13
CA ILE A 412 9.97 40.50 6.91
C ILE A 412 9.57 41.97 6.97
N THR A 413 10.42 42.83 6.43
CA THR A 413 10.20 44.29 6.35
C THR A 413 9.17 44.69 5.30
N ASN A 414 8.70 43.77 4.45
CA ASN A 414 7.85 44.05 3.30
C ASN A 414 6.44 43.45 3.47
N ALA A 415 5.46 44.32 3.72
CA ALA A 415 4.07 43.96 4.02
C ALA A 415 3.39 43.19 2.88
N ASP A 416 3.67 43.55 1.62
CA ASP A 416 3.02 42.94 0.45
C ASP A 416 3.38 41.45 0.30
N ARG A 417 4.61 41.07 0.65
CA ARG A 417 5.08 39.67 0.61
C ARG A 417 4.45 38.81 1.71
N ARG A 418 4.09 39.43 2.83
CA ARG A 418 3.46 38.74 3.95
C ARG A 418 2.01 38.38 3.61
N GLU A 419 1.27 39.33 3.05
CA GLU A 419 -0.12 39.14 2.64
C GLU A 419 -0.25 38.12 1.49
N GLU A 420 0.73 38.07 0.57
CA GLU A 420 0.78 37.03 -0.45
C GLU A 420 1.07 35.63 0.12
N LEU A 421 1.91 35.53 1.14
CA LEU A 421 2.22 34.27 1.81
C LEU A 421 1.00 33.75 2.59
N GLU A 422 0.31 34.63 3.33
CA GLU A 422 -0.92 34.31 4.09
C GLU A 422 -2.03 33.79 3.15
N ARG A 423 -2.28 34.45 2.01
CA ARG A 423 -3.22 33.94 0.98
C ARG A 423 -2.83 32.59 0.38
N LYS A 424 -1.54 32.34 0.15
CA LYS A 424 -1.08 31.04 -0.38
C LYS A 424 -1.31 29.93 0.64
N ILE A 425 -1.10 30.21 1.93
CA ILE A 425 -1.37 29.29 3.03
C ILE A 425 -2.88 28.97 3.11
N ASP A 426 -3.75 29.96 2.99
CA ASP A 426 -5.21 29.73 3.03
C ASP A 426 -5.70 28.92 1.82
N ASN A 427 -5.20 29.20 0.62
CA ASN A 427 -5.51 28.41 -0.58
C ASN A 427 -5.03 26.94 -0.48
N ILE A 428 -3.90 26.70 0.19
CA ILE A 428 -3.38 25.34 0.46
C ILE A 428 -4.34 24.58 1.39
N LEU A 429 -5.03 25.27 2.29
CA LEU A 429 -5.92 24.68 3.29
C LEU A 429 -7.34 24.44 2.77
N GLU A 430 -7.84 25.29 1.88
CA GLU A 430 -9.18 25.17 1.27
C GLU A 430 -9.20 24.29 0.00
N GLY A 431 -8.08 24.21 -0.72
CA GLY A 431 -7.94 23.49 -2.00
C GLY A 431 -7.85 21.96 -1.93
N GLY A 432 -8.30 21.33 -0.84
CA GLY A 432 -8.33 19.87 -0.67
C GLY A 432 -9.45 19.15 -1.46
N VAL A 433 -9.73 19.56 -2.69
CA VAL A 433 -10.71 18.88 -3.55
C VAL A 433 -9.99 17.77 -4.34
N PRO A 434 -10.46 16.51 -4.27
CA PRO A 434 -10.02 15.48 -5.19
C PRO A 434 -10.27 15.94 -6.63
N PHE A 435 -9.22 15.85 -7.44
CA PHE A 435 -9.25 16.07 -8.87
C PHE A 435 -10.22 15.08 -9.54
N GLU A 436 -11.45 15.50 -9.80
CA GLU A 436 -12.37 14.84 -10.74
C GLU A 436 -12.43 15.68 -12.02
N GLU A 437 -11.52 15.39 -12.96
CA GLU A 437 -11.67 15.78 -14.36
C GLU A 437 -12.86 15.01 -14.95
N TYR A 438 -14.00 15.69 -15.12
CA TYR A 438 -15.04 15.25 -16.03
C TYR A 438 -14.79 15.88 -17.40
N ASP A 439 -14.13 15.13 -18.29
CA ASP A 439 -14.10 15.43 -19.72
C ASP A 439 -15.18 14.59 -20.42
N ILE A 440 -16.26 15.25 -20.86
CA ILE A 440 -17.31 14.70 -21.72
C ILE A 440 -16.88 14.92 -23.17
N LEU A 441 -16.59 13.86 -23.93
CA LEU A 441 -16.50 13.93 -25.40
C LEU A 441 -16.85 12.58 -26.07
N ASN A 442 -17.76 12.65 -27.05
CA ASN A 442 -18.21 11.59 -27.96
C ASN A 442 -17.06 10.96 -28.77
N THR A 443 -16.99 9.63 -28.90
CA THR A 443 -16.70 8.92 -30.18
C THR A 443 -16.83 7.38 -30.13
N ASP A 444 -17.26 6.82 -31.26
CA ASP A 444 -17.23 5.44 -31.79
C ASP A 444 -16.50 4.34 -31.00
N MET A 445 -17.31 3.46 -30.41
CA MET A 445 -16.89 2.20 -29.78
C MET A 445 -17.13 1.03 -30.74
N GLN A 446 -16.07 0.25 -30.98
CA GLN A 446 -16.18 -1.05 -31.66
C GLN A 446 -16.49 -2.07 -30.57
N ALA A 447 -17.67 -2.69 -30.68
CA ALA A 447 -18.18 -3.60 -29.68
C ALA A 447 -17.37 -4.91 -29.64
N CYS A 448 -17.00 -5.33 -28.42
CA CYS A 448 -16.51 -6.68 -28.16
C CYS A 448 -17.65 -7.43 -27.47
N GLU A 449 -18.04 -8.60 -27.98
CA GLU A 449 -19.06 -9.44 -27.37
C GLU A 449 -18.60 -9.82 -25.94
N LYS A 450 -19.33 -9.33 -24.94
CA LYS A 450 -19.04 -9.53 -23.51
C LYS A 450 -19.83 -10.74 -22.99
N GLU A 451 -19.15 -11.70 -22.38
CA GLU A 451 -19.77 -12.89 -21.77
C GLU A 451 -20.33 -12.58 -20.36
N ILE A 452 -21.36 -13.33 -19.94
CA ILE A 452 -21.94 -13.26 -18.59
C ILE A 452 -21.31 -14.34 -17.72
N ASP A 453 -20.62 -13.93 -16.65
CA ASP A 453 -20.13 -14.85 -15.63
C ASP A 453 -21.06 -14.86 -14.43
N GLU A 454 -21.65 -16.03 -14.15
CA GLU A 454 -22.56 -16.28 -13.04
C GLU A 454 -21.98 -15.94 -11.66
N HIS A 455 -20.69 -16.20 -11.43
CA HIS A 455 -20.03 -15.92 -10.15
C HIS A 455 -19.76 -14.43 -9.97
N ALA A 456 -19.34 -13.75 -11.03
CA ALA A 456 -19.16 -12.30 -11.03
C ALA A 456 -20.49 -11.59 -10.78
N LEU A 457 -21.56 -12.11 -11.39
CA LEU A 457 -22.92 -11.64 -11.18
C LEU A 457 -23.38 -11.82 -9.74
N THR A 458 -23.16 -13.00 -9.17
CA THR A 458 -23.52 -13.31 -7.78
C THR A 458 -22.80 -12.40 -6.78
N TYR A 459 -21.50 -12.14 -7.01
CA TYR A 459 -20.74 -11.21 -6.18
C TYR A 459 -21.28 -9.77 -6.30
N PHE A 460 -21.58 -9.33 -7.52
CA PHE A 460 -22.16 -8.01 -7.78
C PHE A 460 -23.56 -7.87 -7.16
N GLY A 461 -24.41 -8.88 -7.28
CA GLY A 461 -25.72 -8.96 -6.63
C GLY A 461 -25.61 -8.88 -5.11
N GLY A 462 -24.64 -9.58 -4.51
CA GLY A 462 -24.33 -9.48 -3.08
C GLY A 462 -23.90 -8.08 -2.65
N TYR A 463 -23.08 -7.39 -3.46
CA TYR A 463 -22.68 -6.00 -3.23
C TYR A 463 -23.89 -5.05 -3.27
N ILE A 464 -24.77 -5.21 -4.25
CA ILE A 464 -26.00 -4.43 -4.39
C ILE A 464 -26.91 -4.65 -3.18
N CYS A 465 -27.13 -5.90 -2.76
CA CYS A 465 -27.92 -6.21 -1.58
C CYS A 465 -27.36 -5.55 -0.31
N ARG A 466 -26.03 -5.59 -0.13
CA ARG A 466 -25.35 -4.93 1.01
C ARG A 466 -25.55 -3.41 1.00
N LYS A 467 -25.55 -2.77 -0.17
CA LYS A 467 -25.80 -1.33 -0.31
C LYS A 467 -27.28 -0.98 -0.15
N ALA A 468 -28.17 -1.78 -0.71
CA ALA A 468 -29.61 -1.64 -0.62
C ALA A 468 -30.12 -1.68 0.82
N ARG A 469 -29.47 -2.47 1.71
CA ARG A 469 -29.77 -2.47 3.16
C ARG A 469 -29.61 -1.11 3.83
N LYS A 470 -28.82 -0.20 3.26
CA LYS A 470 -28.62 1.16 3.78
C LYS A 470 -29.55 2.18 3.13
N MET A 471 -30.31 1.78 2.11
CA MET A 471 -31.25 2.63 1.38
C MET A 471 -32.65 2.52 2.01
N GLN A 472 -33.45 3.57 1.88
CA GLN A 472 -34.88 3.50 2.22
C GLN A 472 -35.62 2.70 1.13
N PRO A 473 -36.61 1.86 1.49
CA PRO A 473 -37.19 1.66 2.82
C PRO A 473 -36.50 0.57 3.67
N ALA A 474 -35.48 -0.12 3.15
CA ALA A 474 -34.82 -1.23 3.87
C ALA A 474 -34.10 -0.81 5.16
N ALA A 475 -33.63 0.44 5.24
CA ALA A 475 -33.01 0.99 6.45
C ALA A 475 -34.02 1.18 7.62
N SER A 476 -35.32 1.32 7.32
CA SER A 476 -36.38 1.56 8.33
C SER A 476 -37.34 0.38 8.52
N CYS A 477 -37.34 -0.59 7.60
CA CYS A 477 -38.24 -1.76 7.64
C CYS A 477 -37.44 -3.08 7.83
N PRO A 478 -37.60 -3.77 8.99
CA PRO A 478 -36.92 -5.05 9.25
C PRO A 478 -37.27 -6.17 8.26
N GLN A 479 -38.50 -6.22 7.75
CA GLN A 479 -38.92 -7.21 6.75
C GLN A 479 -38.23 -7.00 5.40
N CYS A 480 -38.08 -5.73 4.97
CA CYS A 480 -37.30 -5.38 3.78
C CYS A 480 -35.81 -5.66 3.98
N TYR A 481 -35.27 -5.39 5.17
CA TYR A 481 -33.88 -5.72 5.51
C TYR A 481 -33.62 -7.23 5.41
N ASN A 482 -34.53 -8.04 5.94
CA ASN A 482 -34.43 -9.50 5.90
C ASN A 482 -34.68 -10.07 4.50
N SER A 483 -35.49 -9.42 3.65
CA SER A 483 -35.64 -9.84 2.24
C SER A 483 -34.36 -9.67 1.42
N LEU A 484 -33.38 -8.91 1.92
CA LEU A 484 -32.06 -8.70 1.29
C LEU A 484 -30.97 -9.63 1.88
N HIS A 485 -31.35 -10.78 2.45
CA HIS A 485 -30.41 -11.77 2.98
C HIS A 485 -29.84 -12.70 1.90
N ALA A 486 -28.55 -13.05 2.05
CA ALA A 486 -27.73 -13.73 1.04
C ALA A 486 -28.07 -15.19 0.66
N PRO A 487 -28.91 -16.00 1.35
CA PRO A 487 -29.09 -17.40 0.93
C PRO A 487 -30.16 -17.62 -0.17
N LEU A 488 -30.75 -16.57 -0.78
CA LEU A 488 -31.66 -16.70 -1.95
C LEU A 488 -30.92 -16.66 -3.31
N ALA A 489 -29.65 -17.10 -3.32
CA ALA A 489 -28.71 -16.95 -4.43
C ALA A 489 -29.10 -17.65 -5.75
N ARG A 490 -30.10 -18.56 -5.75
CA ARG A 490 -30.61 -19.16 -7.00
C ARG A 490 -31.74 -18.37 -7.64
N GLU A 491 -32.63 -17.78 -6.85
CA GLU A 491 -33.78 -17.01 -7.37
C GLU A 491 -33.39 -15.58 -7.78
N SER A 492 -32.40 -14.99 -7.10
CA SER A 492 -31.92 -13.62 -7.40
C SER A 492 -31.11 -13.52 -8.70
N LEU A 493 -30.55 -14.65 -9.15
CA LEU A 493 -29.62 -14.73 -10.26
C LEU A 493 -30.32 -14.55 -11.62
N GLU A 494 -31.53 -15.09 -11.79
CA GLU A 494 -32.28 -14.95 -13.05
C GLU A 494 -32.59 -13.48 -13.36
N ARG A 495 -32.96 -12.69 -12.34
CA ARG A 495 -33.20 -11.26 -12.49
C ARG A 495 -31.93 -10.50 -12.85
N GLU A 496 -30.84 -10.78 -12.17
CA GLU A 496 -29.54 -10.13 -12.44
C GLU A 496 -29.04 -10.49 -13.84
N GLN A 497 -29.26 -11.74 -14.30
CA GLN A 497 -28.93 -12.18 -15.65
C GLN A 497 -29.77 -11.47 -16.70
N LEU A 498 -31.06 -11.26 -16.46
CA LEU A 498 -31.96 -10.52 -17.36
C LEU A 498 -31.54 -9.05 -17.49
N LEU A 499 -31.25 -8.39 -16.35
CA LEU A 499 -30.76 -7.01 -16.33
C LEU A 499 -29.42 -6.90 -17.07
N GLU A 500 -28.50 -7.84 -16.84
CA GLU A 500 -27.19 -7.81 -17.49
C GLU A 500 -27.28 -8.09 -18.99
N LYS A 501 -28.15 -8.99 -19.43
CA LYS A 501 -28.43 -9.21 -20.88
C LYS A 501 -28.93 -7.93 -21.55
N ALA A 502 -29.84 -7.20 -20.91
CA ALA A 502 -30.36 -5.93 -21.44
C ALA A 502 -29.27 -4.84 -21.50
N VAL A 503 -28.43 -4.74 -20.47
CA VAL A 503 -27.30 -3.81 -20.43
C VAL A 503 -26.26 -4.16 -21.51
N ILE A 504 -25.86 -5.43 -21.64
CA ILE A 504 -24.91 -5.88 -22.65
C ILE A 504 -25.47 -5.61 -24.04
N LYS A 505 -26.73 -5.99 -24.30
CA LYS A 505 -27.37 -5.76 -25.61
C LYS A 505 -27.35 -4.27 -25.98
N THR A 506 -27.77 -3.39 -25.08
CA THR A 506 -27.84 -1.94 -25.33
C THR A 506 -26.45 -1.34 -25.52
N THR A 507 -25.50 -1.66 -24.64
CA THR A 507 -24.11 -1.15 -24.73
C THR A 507 -23.32 -1.69 -25.92
N THR A 508 -23.74 -2.82 -26.50
CA THR A 508 -23.15 -3.41 -27.71
C THR A 508 -23.81 -2.85 -28.98
N SER A 509 -25.12 -2.56 -28.95
CA SER A 509 -25.89 -2.11 -30.13
C SER A 509 -25.94 -0.60 -30.33
N THR A 510 -25.73 0.21 -29.28
CA THR A 510 -25.85 1.67 -29.33
C THR A 510 -24.56 2.37 -28.90
N GLN A 511 -24.26 3.51 -29.54
CA GLN A 511 -23.15 4.37 -29.10
C GLN A 511 -23.47 4.99 -27.73
N MET A 512 -22.44 5.17 -26.90
CA MET A 512 -22.60 5.80 -25.59
C MET A 512 -23.06 7.25 -25.78
N HIS A 513 -24.24 7.56 -25.27
CA HIS A 513 -24.86 8.89 -25.32
C HIS A 513 -25.59 9.16 -24.00
N THR A 514 -26.03 10.39 -23.79
CA THR A 514 -26.59 10.86 -22.51
C THR A 514 -27.86 10.13 -22.06
N MET A 515 -28.59 9.48 -22.96
CA MET A 515 -29.87 8.81 -22.69
C MET A 515 -29.77 7.28 -22.61
N LEU A 516 -28.58 6.70 -22.57
CA LEU A 516 -28.36 5.25 -22.56
C LEU A 516 -29.08 4.51 -21.42
N LEU A 517 -29.29 5.19 -20.29
CA LEU A 517 -30.04 4.64 -19.15
C LEU A 517 -31.54 4.48 -19.47
N PHE A 518 -32.11 5.36 -20.30
CA PHE A 518 -33.51 5.25 -20.73
C PHE A 518 -33.65 4.16 -21.80
N ASP A 519 -32.73 4.10 -22.77
CA ASP A 519 -32.73 3.04 -23.79
C ASP A 519 -32.62 1.63 -23.19
N THR A 520 -31.81 1.46 -22.14
CA THR A 520 -31.71 0.19 -21.41
C THR A 520 -32.99 -0.16 -20.64
N LEU A 521 -33.68 0.84 -20.09
CA LEU A 521 -34.96 0.65 -19.41
C LEU A 521 -36.09 0.33 -20.41
N ASP A 522 -36.09 0.95 -21.59
CA ASP A 522 -37.04 0.65 -22.65
C ASP A 522 -36.90 -0.79 -23.17
N GLN A 523 -35.69 -1.34 -23.19
CA GLN A 523 -35.49 -2.77 -23.50
C GLN A 523 -35.98 -3.73 -22.40
N LEU A 524 -36.18 -3.24 -21.18
CA LEU A 524 -36.72 -4.01 -20.06
C LEU A 524 -38.24 -3.87 -19.93
N CYS A 525 -38.84 -2.85 -20.57
CA CYS A 525 -40.29 -2.68 -20.63
C CYS A 525 -40.94 -3.91 -21.28
N GLY A 526 -41.72 -4.66 -20.49
CA GLY A 526 -42.41 -5.89 -20.92
C GLY A 526 -41.81 -7.20 -20.38
N THR A 527 -40.72 -7.14 -19.60
CA THR A 527 -40.16 -8.32 -18.90
C THR A 527 -40.72 -8.44 -17.47
N GLU A 528 -41.14 -9.64 -17.06
CA GLU A 528 -41.55 -9.91 -15.69
C GLU A 528 -40.31 -10.05 -14.79
N LEU A 529 -40.07 -9.04 -13.93
CA LEU A 529 -39.00 -9.05 -12.93
C LEU A 529 -39.56 -9.42 -11.55
N GLN A 530 -38.89 -10.35 -10.86
CA GLN A 530 -39.24 -10.72 -9.48
C GLN A 530 -39.05 -9.53 -8.53
N ARG A 531 -40.11 -9.21 -7.76
CA ARG A 531 -40.14 -8.08 -6.81
C ARG A 531 -39.49 -8.47 -5.48
N ILE A 532 -38.78 -7.52 -4.85
CA ILE A 532 -38.19 -7.65 -3.52
C ILE A 532 -38.84 -6.67 -2.56
N GLY A 533 -39.22 -7.16 -1.38
CA GLY A 533 -39.68 -6.37 -0.24
C GLY A 533 -40.93 -6.96 0.40
N CYS A 534 -41.40 -6.34 1.49
CA CYS A 534 -42.70 -6.65 2.05
C CYS A 534 -43.83 -6.12 1.15
N ALA A 535 -45.05 -6.63 1.31
CA ALA A 535 -46.22 -6.23 0.50
C ALA A 535 -46.44 -4.71 0.41
N ALA A 536 -46.07 -3.95 1.45
CA ALA A 536 -46.16 -2.49 1.47
C ALA A 536 -45.06 -1.77 0.65
N HIS A 537 -43.88 -2.37 0.47
CA HIS A 537 -42.68 -1.70 -0.03
C HIS A 537 -42.04 -2.41 -1.24
N GLU A 538 -42.65 -3.48 -1.75
CA GLU A 538 -42.09 -4.28 -2.83
C GLU A 538 -41.78 -3.45 -4.08
N LYS A 539 -42.64 -2.47 -4.43
CA LYS A 539 -42.48 -1.65 -5.63
C LYS A 539 -41.35 -0.63 -5.44
N THR A 540 -41.35 0.07 -4.31
CA THR A 540 -40.36 1.11 -4.00
C THR A 540 -38.97 0.53 -3.85
N LEU A 541 -38.83 -0.59 -3.13
CA LEU A 541 -37.54 -1.22 -2.90
C LEU A 541 -36.97 -1.84 -4.20
N THR A 542 -37.82 -2.52 -4.98
CA THR A 542 -37.40 -3.08 -6.28
C THR A 542 -36.93 -1.98 -7.24
N ALA A 543 -37.66 -0.86 -7.31
CA ALA A 543 -37.26 0.28 -8.13
C ALA A 543 -35.89 0.84 -7.69
N SER A 544 -35.68 1.06 -6.39
CA SER A 544 -34.39 1.55 -5.87
C SER A 544 -33.23 0.61 -6.19
N VAL A 545 -33.44 -0.70 -6.08
CA VAL A 545 -32.42 -1.71 -6.42
C VAL A 545 -32.09 -1.71 -7.91
N ILE A 546 -33.09 -1.66 -8.78
CA ILE A 546 -32.89 -1.61 -10.25
C ILE A 546 -32.20 -0.32 -10.65
N THR A 547 -32.64 0.83 -10.13
CA THR A 547 -32.00 2.12 -10.40
C THR A 547 -30.53 2.11 -9.97
N PHE A 548 -30.24 1.59 -8.78
CA PHE A 548 -28.86 1.46 -8.31
C PHE A 548 -28.02 0.52 -9.18
N TYR A 549 -28.57 -0.64 -9.57
CA TYR A 549 -27.93 -1.57 -10.50
C TYR A 549 -27.55 -0.86 -11.80
N MET A 550 -28.50 -0.16 -12.42
CA MET A 550 -28.30 0.55 -13.68
C MET A 550 -27.26 1.65 -13.57
N ILE A 551 -27.34 2.50 -12.54
CA ILE A 551 -26.34 3.56 -12.32
C ILE A 551 -24.95 2.96 -12.18
N CYS A 552 -24.78 1.90 -11.37
CA CYS A 552 -23.50 1.23 -11.22
C CYS A 552 -23.00 0.64 -12.54
N ARG A 553 -23.87 -0.02 -13.33
CA ARG A 553 -23.48 -0.59 -14.63
C ARG A 553 -23.10 0.48 -15.65
N MET A 554 -23.84 1.58 -15.72
CA MET A 554 -23.52 2.71 -16.59
C MET A 554 -22.18 3.33 -16.22
N HIS A 555 -21.89 3.50 -14.93
CA HIS A 555 -20.58 3.97 -14.48
C HIS A 555 -19.44 3.05 -14.94
N PHE A 556 -19.60 1.73 -14.82
CA PHE A 556 -18.61 0.78 -15.32
C PHE A 556 -18.48 0.80 -16.85
N ALA A 557 -19.59 0.90 -17.57
CA ALA A 557 -19.58 1.01 -19.04
C ALA A 557 -18.85 2.28 -19.52
N CYS A 558 -19.14 3.43 -18.89
CA CYS A 558 -18.43 4.68 -19.17
C CYS A 558 -16.94 4.59 -18.82
N ALA A 559 -16.58 4.01 -17.68
CA ALA A 559 -15.18 3.83 -17.29
C ALA A 559 -14.41 2.94 -18.29
N ASP A 560 -15.01 1.84 -18.73
CA ASP A 560 -14.44 0.96 -19.78
C ASP A 560 -14.27 1.73 -21.10
N ALA A 561 -15.28 2.48 -21.54
CA ALA A 561 -15.23 3.26 -22.77
C ALA A 561 -14.13 4.33 -22.72
N ASN A 562 -14.03 5.06 -21.60
CA ASN A 562 -12.99 6.07 -21.36
C ASN A 562 -11.59 5.45 -21.39
N LYS A 563 -11.42 4.25 -20.83
CA LYS A 563 -10.15 3.53 -20.87
C LYS A 563 -9.74 3.14 -22.29
N ILE A 564 -10.68 2.59 -23.08
CA ILE A 564 -10.45 2.25 -24.50
C ILE A 564 -10.07 3.51 -25.28
N PHE A 565 -10.75 4.63 -25.02
CA PHE A 565 -10.46 5.92 -25.65
C PHE A 565 -9.05 6.42 -25.30
N ALA A 566 -8.67 6.39 -24.01
CA ALA A 566 -7.35 6.78 -23.55
C ALA A 566 -6.24 5.93 -24.19
N GLU A 567 -6.44 4.62 -24.31
CA GLU A 567 -5.52 3.72 -25.01
C GLU A 567 -5.39 4.05 -26.50
N LYS A 568 -6.51 4.29 -27.21
CA LYS A 568 -6.49 4.73 -28.62
C LYS A 568 -5.73 6.05 -28.78
N LYS A 569 -5.97 7.02 -27.90
CA LYS A 569 -5.28 8.33 -27.90
C LYS A 569 -3.78 8.16 -27.65
N ARG A 570 -3.39 7.29 -26.72
CA ARG A 570 -1.99 6.95 -26.45
C ARG A 570 -1.33 6.29 -27.67
N ARG A 571 -1.95 5.28 -28.28
CA ARG A 571 -1.45 4.64 -29.51
C ARG A 571 -1.27 5.65 -30.65
N LYS A 572 -2.24 6.54 -30.88
CA LYS A 572 -2.11 7.62 -31.88
C LYS A 572 -0.93 8.54 -31.57
N ARG A 573 -0.71 8.91 -30.31
CA ARG A 573 0.45 9.72 -29.89
C ARG A 573 1.77 8.98 -30.11
N ASP A 574 1.84 7.69 -29.81
CA ASP A 574 3.04 6.88 -29.97
C ASP A 574 3.37 6.65 -31.46
N MET A 575 2.35 6.40 -32.29
CA MET A 575 2.49 6.36 -33.76
C MET A 575 2.95 7.70 -34.33
N ALA A 576 2.37 8.82 -33.87
CA ALA A 576 2.79 10.16 -34.29
C ALA A 576 4.22 10.52 -33.85
N LYS A 577 4.69 9.96 -32.72
CA LYS A 577 6.10 10.08 -32.31
C LYS A 577 7.00 9.25 -33.21
N GLN A 578 6.64 8.00 -33.53
CA GLN A 578 7.41 7.13 -34.42
C GLN A 578 7.50 7.69 -35.85
N ALA A 579 6.42 8.30 -36.35
CA ALA A 579 6.39 8.96 -37.65
C ALA A 579 7.23 10.24 -37.74
N LYS A 580 7.73 10.79 -36.61
CA LYS A 580 8.68 11.91 -36.59
C LYS A 580 10.15 11.45 -36.62
N PHE A 581 10.41 10.15 -36.51
CA PHE A 581 11.75 9.54 -36.57
C PHE A 581 12.03 8.80 -37.88
N VAL A 582 11.08 8.81 -38.82
CA VAL A 582 11.23 8.44 -40.24
C VAL A 582 11.17 9.73 -41.04
#